data_AF-T1FHT8-F1
#
_entry.id   AF-T1FHT8-F1
#
_cell.length_a   1.000
_cell.length_b   1.000
_cell.length_c   1.000
_cell.angle_alpha   90.00
_cell.angle_beta   90.00
_cell.angle_gamma   90.00
#
_symmetry.space_group_name_H-M   'P 1'
#
loop_
_entity.id
_entity.type
_entity.pdbx_description
1 polymer ?
#
loop_
_entity_poly.entity_id
_entity_poly.type
_entity_poly.pdbx_seq_one_letter_code
_entity_poly.pdbx_strand_id
1 'polypeptide(L)'
;MNSKLNFFVALFRRNFVSIAFPSCVCWSIYADWSHTRNYKLAKAREAIKDSELITQKMPFIRPGALTKDLVNKLVSVGVPMSALVVGWYLDKLNDERYRSYHNKSALYGGRDLKPGERLW
;
A
#
# COMPACT_ATOMS: atom_id res chain seq x y z
N MET A 1 12.93 -2.43 -36.75
CA MET A 1 11.93 -1.66 -35.97
C MET A 1 12.15 -1.97 -34.50
N ASN A 2 12.71 -1.06 -33.68
CA ASN A 2 12.60 -1.05 -32.19
C ASN A 2 13.56 -0.06 -31.45
N SER A 3 14.39 0.74 -32.14
CA SER A 3 15.27 1.69 -31.43
C SER A 3 14.50 2.79 -30.69
N LYS A 4 13.39 3.28 -31.28
CA LYS A 4 12.53 4.30 -30.66
C LYS A 4 11.84 3.77 -29.39
N LEU A 5 11.39 2.52 -29.39
CA LEU A 5 10.73 1.91 -28.23
C LEU A 5 11.72 1.75 -27.06
N ASN A 6 12.94 1.29 -27.34
CA ASN A 6 14.00 1.16 -26.34
C ASN A 6 14.43 2.50 -25.75
N PHE A 7 14.44 3.57 -26.57
CA PHE A 7 14.70 4.92 -26.09
C PHE A 7 13.61 5.41 -25.13
N PHE A 8 12.33 5.20 -25.47
CA PHE A 8 11.21 5.55 -24.59
C PHE A 8 11.25 4.76 -23.28
N VAL A 9 11.51 3.46 -23.32
CA VAL A 9 11.61 2.62 -22.11
C VAL A 9 12.78 3.05 -21.22
N ALA A 10 13.93 3.41 -21.80
CA ALA A 10 15.09 3.91 -21.05
C ALA A 10 14.79 5.26 -20.39
N LEU A 11 14.11 6.17 -21.10
CA LEU A 11 13.70 7.47 -20.58
C LEU A 11 12.66 7.33 -19.45
N PHE A 12 11.72 6.39 -19.61
CA PHE A 12 10.71 6.07 -18.61
C PHE A 12 11.34 5.46 -17.35
N ARG A 13 12.30 4.54 -17.50
CA ARG A 13 13.04 3.95 -16.36
C ARG A 13 13.85 4.99 -15.60
N ARG A 14 14.52 5.89 -16.31
CA ARG A 14 15.36 6.95 -15.71
C ARG A 14 14.55 7.97 -14.92
N ASN A 15 13.36 8.32 -15.41
CA ASN A 15 12.48 9.31 -14.77
C ASN A 15 11.32 8.67 -13.99
N PHE A 16 11.34 7.35 -13.79
CA PHE A 16 10.22 6.61 -13.20
C PHE A 16 9.84 7.15 -11.82
N VAL A 17 10.83 7.42 -10.97
CA VAL A 17 10.61 7.94 -9.61
C VAL A 17 9.98 9.34 -9.65
N SER A 18 10.49 10.21 -10.52
CA SER A 18 9.99 11.58 -10.68
C SER A 18 8.58 11.66 -11.28
N ILE A 19 8.11 10.61 -11.95
CA ILE A 19 6.76 10.50 -12.52
C ILE A 19 5.82 9.75 -11.56
N ALA A 20 6.31 8.69 -10.93
CA ALA A 20 5.54 7.84 -10.02
C ALA A 20 5.21 8.56 -8.72
N PHE A 21 6.13 9.36 -8.18
CA PHE A 21 5.87 10.04 -6.91
C PHE A 21 4.76 11.11 -7.02
N PRO A 22 4.77 12.04 -7.99
CA PRO A 22 3.66 12.98 -8.16
C PRO A 22 2.34 12.32 -8.51
N SER A 23 2.36 11.24 -9.30
CA SER A 23 1.13 10.52 -9.67
C SER A 23 0.51 9.80 -8.47
N CYS A 24 1.32 9.18 -7.61
CA CYS A 24 0.86 8.61 -6.34
C CYS A 24 0.28 9.68 -5.40
N VAL A 25 0.92 10.86 -5.32
CA VAL A 25 0.40 11.99 -4.52
C VAL A 25 -0.96 12.45 -5.06
N CYS A 26 -1.06 12.71 -6.37
CA CYS A 26 -2.33 13.08 -7.00
C CYS A 26 -3.42 12.02 -6.79
N TRP A 27 -3.06 10.74 -6.86
CA TRP A 27 -3.98 9.63 -6.60
C TRP A 27 -4.48 9.61 -5.16
N SER A 28 -3.59 9.82 -4.18
CA SER A 28 -3.96 9.87 -2.76
C SER A 28 -4.92 11.02 -2.44
N ILE A 29 -4.66 12.21 -3.00
CA ILE A 29 -5.53 13.39 -2.88
C ILE A 29 -6.90 13.11 -3.52
N TYR A 30 -6.91 12.48 -4.70
CA TYR A 30 -8.15 12.12 -5.38
C TYR A 30 -8.96 11.09 -4.59
N ALA A 31 -8.31 10.07 -4.01
CA ALA A 31 -8.95 9.05 -3.19
C ALA A 31 -9.61 9.67 -1.94
N ASP A 32 -8.91 10.57 -1.25
CA ASP A 32 -9.41 11.27 -0.07
C ASP A 32 -10.60 12.20 -0.42
N TRP A 33 -10.50 12.94 -1.53
CA TRP A 33 -11.59 13.78 -2.03
C TRP A 33 -12.82 12.94 -2.43
N SER A 34 -12.61 11.84 -3.14
CA SER A 34 -13.67 10.92 -3.56
C SER A 34 -14.38 10.31 -2.35
N HIS A 35 -13.63 9.89 -1.34
CA HIS A 35 -14.19 9.38 -0.09
C HIS A 35 -15.04 10.42 0.62
N THR A 36 -14.51 11.64 0.80
CA THR A 36 -15.24 12.75 1.43
C THR A 36 -16.49 13.15 0.66
N ARG A 37 -16.44 13.19 -0.67
CA ARG A 37 -17.60 13.48 -1.53
C ARG A 37 -18.66 12.39 -1.39
N ASN A 38 -18.28 11.12 -1.42
CA ASN A 38 -19.20 10.00 -1.27
C ASN A 38 -19.84 9.97 0.12
N TYR A 39 -19.10 10.33 1.17
CA TYR A 39 -19.65 10.50 2.52
C TYR A 39 -20.71 11.61 2.57
N LYS A 40 -20.42 12.79 2.00
CA LYS A 40 -21.38 13.91 1.94
C LYS A 40 -22.63 13.55 1.12
N LEU A 41 -22.46 12.86 -0.01
CA LEU A 41 -23.56 12.38 -0.84
C LEU A 41 -24.38 11.30 -0.13
N ALA A 42 -23.74 10.40 0.63
CA ALA A 42 -24.42 9.41 1.45
C ALA A 42 -25.27 10.08 2.53
N LYS A 43 -24.70 11.05 3.26
CA LYS A 43 -25.41 11.82 4.28
C LYS A 43 -26.60 12.61 3.70
N ALA A 44 -26.44 13.21 2.53
CA ALA A 44 -27.53 13.90 1.83
C ALA A 44 -28.65 12.94 1.38
N ARG A 45 -28.27 11.73 0.93
CA ARG A 45 -29.23 10.68 0.56
C ARG A 45 -29.95 10.10 1.79
N GLU A 46 -29.28 10.02 2.93
CA GLU A 46 -29.89 9.62 4.20
C GLU A 46 -30.92 10.65 4.65
N ALA A 47 -30.62 11.96 4.57
CA ALA A 47 -31.59 13.00 4.88
C ALA A 47 -32.86 12.96 3.99
N ILE A 48 -32.70 12.68 2.70
CA ILE A 48 -33.83 12.50 1.76
C ILE A 48 -34.58 11.19 2.07
N LYS A 49 -33.86 10.11 2.37
CA LYS A 49 -34.47 8.84 2.74
C LYS A 49 -35.20 8.90 4.07
N ASP A 50 -34.71 9.64 5.07
CA ASP A 50 -35.39 9.82 6.35
C ASP A 50 -36.72 10.55 6.17
N SER A 51 -36.79 11.52 5.24
CA SER A 51 -38.06 12.12 4.84
C SER A 51 -39.02 11.15 4.15
N GLU A 52 -38.51 10.19 3.36
CA GLU A 52 -39.32 9.14 2.74
C GLU A 52 -39.65 7.98 3.71
N LEU A 53 -38.79 7.67 4.68
CA LEU A 53 -38.93 6.60 5.69
C LEU A 53 -39.95 6.94 6.77
N ILE A 54 -40.15 8.22 7.09
CA ILE A 54 -41.30 8.67 7.88
C ILE A 54 -42.62 8.26 7.19
N THR A 55 -42.60 8.16 5.86
CA THR A 55 -43.77 7.77 5.03
C THR A 55 -43.85 6.26 4.79
N GLN A 56 -42.73 5.53 4.90
CA GLN A 56 -42.64 4.11 4.55
C GLN A 56 -42.04 3.26 5.69
N LYS A 57 -42.68 3.24 6.87
CA LYS A 57 -42.41 2.24 7.91
C LYS A 57 -42.80 0.83 7.42
N MET A 58 -41.89 0.11 6.78
CA MET A 58 -41.85 -1.37 6.85
C MET A 58 -40.39 -1.84 6.80
N PRO A 59 -39.93 -2.73 7.70
CA PRO A 59 -38.53 -3.08 7.81
C PRO A 59 -38.15 -4.12 6.74
N PHE A 60 -37.35 -3.71 5.76
CA PHE A 60 -36.62 -4.62 4.88
C PHE A 60 -35.15 -4.70 5.33
N ILE A 61 -34.78 -5.81 5.96
CA ILE A 61 -33.42 -6.07 6.44
C ILE A 61 -32.52 -6.36 5.23
N ARG A 62 -31.61 -5.44 4.89
CA ARG A 62 -30.64 -5.64 3.78
C ARG A 62 -29.38 -6.38 4.29
N PRO A 63 -29.01 -7.53 3.73
CA PRO A 63 -27.83 -8.31 4.15
C PRO A 63 -26.45 -7.70 3.74
N GLY A 64 -26.40 -6.47 3.21
CA GLY A 64 -25.19 -5.88 2.60
C GLY A 64 -24.41 -4.87 3.46
N ALA A 65 -24.86 -4.57 4.68
CA ALA A 65 -24.15 -3.65 5.58
C ALA A 65 -23.00 -4.36 6.32
N LEU A 66 -23.24 -5.60 6.77
CA LEU A 66 -22.27 -6.39 7.52
C LEU A 66 -21.00 -6.68 6.72
N THR A 67 -21.13 -6.96 5.42
CA THR A 67 -19.99 -7.27 4.54
C THR A 67 -19.11 -6.04 4.26
N LYS A 68 -19.69 -4.83 4.19
CA LYS A 68 -18.93 -3.60 3.94
C LYS A 68 -18.11 -3.17 5.16
N ASP A 69 -18.71 -3.27 6.35
CA ASP A 69 -18.00 -2.93 7.60
C ASP A 69 -16.85 -3.89 7.89
N LEU A 70 -17.04 -5.17 7.57
CA LEU A 70 -16.01 -6.19 7.75
C LEU A 70 -14.85 -5.99 6.78
N VAL A 71 -15.14 -5.68 5.51
CA VAL A 71 -14.12 -5.37 4.49
C VAL A 71 -13.36 -4.09 4.85
N ASN A 72 -14.04 -3.02 5.25
CA ASN A 72 -13.37 -1.77 5.62
C ASN A 72 -12.43 -1.93 6.82
N LYS A 73 -12.85 -2.70 7.84
CA LYS A 73 -11.99 -3.04 8.98
C LYS A 73 -10.81 -3.91 8.56
N LEU A 74 -11.03 -4.94 7.74
CA LEU A 74 -9.95 -5.80 7.24
C LEU A 74 -8.95 -5.04 6.38
N VAL A 75 -9.40 -4.11 5.54
CA VAL A 75 -8.52 -3.29 4.71
C VAL A 75 -7.69 -2.34 5.59
N SER A 76 -8.31 -1.70 6.58
CA SER A 76 -7.61 -0.76 7.47
C SER A 76 -6.45 -1.37 8.26
N VAL A 77 -6.54 -2.65 8.60
CA VAL A 77 -5.49 -3.36 9.38
C VAL A 77 -4.64 -4.25 8.48
N GLY A 78 -5.25 -4.93 7.50
CA GLY A 78 -4.59 -5.86 6.61
C GLY A 78 -3.61 -5.17 5.66
N VAL A 79 -3.92 -3.98 5.16
CA VAL A 79 -3.02 -3.21 4.28
C VAL A 79 -1.73 -2.81 5.00
N PRO A 80 -1.73 -2.14 6.17
CA PRO A 80 -0.48 -1.79 6.84
C PRO A 80 0.30 -3.02 7.31
N MET A 81 -0.38 -4.06 7.81
CA MET A 81 0.30 -5.29 8.26
C MET A 81 0.95 -6.05 7.10
N SER A 82 0.26 -6.19 5.96
CA SER A 82 0.84 -6.84 4.79
C SER A 82 2.01 -6.03 4.21
N ALA A 83 1.89 -4.70 4.13
CA ALA A 83 2.98 -3.84 3.68
C ALA A 83 4.21 -3.94 4.60
N LEU A 84 4.01 -3.97 5.92
CA LEU A 84 5.10 -4.08 6.89
C LEU A 84 5.79 -5.45 6.83
N VAL A 85 5.02 -6.55 6.80
CA VAL A 85 5.59 -7.90 6.77
C VAL A 85 6.30 -8.16 5.44
N VAL A 86 5.68 -7.79 4.32
CA VAL A 86 6.29 -7.95 2.99
C VAL A 86 7.51 -7.05 2.85
N GLY A 87 7.44 -5.80 3.31
CA GLY A 87 8.59 -4.89 3.31
C GLY A 87 9.76 -5.44 4.12
N TRP A 88 9.51 -5.87 5.36
CA TRP A 88 10.53 -6.47 6.22
C TRP A 88 11.16 -7.73 5.60
N TYR A 89 10.35 -8.58 4.98
CA TYR A 89 10.83 -9.76 4.28
C TYR A 89 11.71 -9.41 3.06
N LEU A 90 11.30 -8.42 2.26
CA LEU A 90 12.07 -7.95 1.11
C LEU A 90 13.38 -7.29 1.54
N ASP A 91 13.39 -6.54 2.63
CA ASP A 91 14.60 -5.97 3.21
C ASP A 91 15.58 -7.07 3.64
N LYS A 92 15.09 -8.16 4.28
CA LYS A 92 15.92 -9.32 4.62
C LYS A 92 16.55 -9.97 3.40
N LEU A 93 15.81 -10.10 2.30
CA LEU A 93 16.34 -10.63 1.04
C LEU A 93 17.37 -9.68 0.40
N ASN A 94 17.19 -8.37 0.53
CA ASN A 94 18.17 -7.40 0.05
C ASN A 94 19.44 -7.43 0.89
N ASP A 95 19.33 -7.50 2.22
CA ASP A 95 20.47 -7.65 3.11
C ASP A 95 21.31 -8.87 2.70
N GLU A 96 20.67 -10.00 2.39
CA GLU A 96 21.31 -11.22 1.88
C GLU A 96 22.14 -10.98 0.62
N ARG A 97 21.62 -10.21 -0.34
CA ARG A 97 22.33 -9.88 -1.58
C ARG A 97 23.57 -9.04 -1.32
N TYR A 98 23.57 -8.20 -0.29
CA TYR A 98 24.69 -7.32 0.04
C TYR A 98 25.65 -7.89 1.11
N ARG A 99 25.54 -9.19 1.46
CA ARG A 99 26.44 -9.83 2.46
C ARG A 99 27.86 -10.09 1.97
N SER A 100 28.22 -9.77 0.73
CA SER A 100 29.53 -10.10 0.13
C SER A 100 30.74 -9.56 0.92
N TYR A 101 30.55 -8.45 1.64
CA TYR A 101 31.57 -7.78 2.44
C TYR A 101 31.41 -7.96 3.97
N HIS A 102 30.54 -8.88 4.40
CA HIS A 102 30.33 -9.15 5.82
C HIS A 102 31.61 -9.73 6.47
N ASN A 103 31.98 -9.22 7.65
CA ASN A 103 33.23 -9.54 8.37
C ASN A 103 34.53 -9.31 7.56
N LYS A 104 34.52 -8.39 6.59
CA LYS A 104 35.70 -8.03 5.78
C LYS A 104 36.09 -6.55 5.83
N SER A 105 35.37 -5.73 6.61
CA SER A 105 35.69 -4.30 6.74
C SER A 105 36.97 -4.06 7.54
N ALA A 106 37.67 -2.95 7.29
CA ALA A 106 38.89 -2.62 8.03
C ALA A 106 38.64 -2.41 9.54
N LEU A 107 37.43 -1.99 9.92
CA LEU A 107 37.06 -1.73 11.31
C LEU A 107 36.51 -2.96 12.05
N TYR A 108 35.73 -3.82 11.37
CA TYR A 108 34.97 -4.91 11.99
C TYR A 108 35.19 -6.28 11.33
N GLY A 109 36.09 -6.35 10.36
CA GLY A 109 36.43 -7.54 9.61
C GLY A 109 37.69 -8.22 10.12
N GLY A 110 37.89 -9.46 9.69
CA GLY A 110 39.02 -10.28 10.14
C GLY A 110 38.90 -10.74 11.60
N ARG A 111 37.73 -10.61 12.22
CA ARG A 111 37.47 -11.17 13.54
C ARG A 111 37.30 -12.69 13.44
N ASP A 112 37.85 -13.42 14.41
CA ASP A 112 37.58 -14.83 14.56
C ASP A 112 36.11 -15.06 14.96
N LEU A 113 35.47 -16.01 14.28
CA LEU A 113 34.08 -16.38 14.56
C LEU A 113 34.02 -17.11 15.89
N LYS A 114 33.03 -16.76 16.73
CA LYS A 114 32.77 -17.53 17.94
C LYS A 114 32.35 -18.95 17.57
N PRO A 115 32.64 -19.95 18.43
CA PRO A 115 32.20 -21.32 18.17
C PRO A 115 30.66 -21.37 18.04
N GLY A 116 30.18 -21.87 16.89
CA GLY A 116 28.75 -21.92 16.54
C GLY A 116 28.22 -20.66 15.83
N GLU A 117 29.03 -19.60 15.72
CA GLU A 117 28.70 -18.42 14.93
C GLU A 117 28.93 -18.72 13.46
N ARG A 118 27.89 -18.52 12.66
CA ARG A 118 27.94 -18.63 11.22
C ARG A 118 28.08 -17.21 10.66
N LEU A 119 28.78 -17.07 9.54
CA LEU A 119 28.83 -15.78 8.83
C LEU A 119 27.44 -15.38 8.26
N TRP A 120 26.40 -16.21 8.49
CA TRP A 120 25.01 -16.06 8.09
C TRP A 120 24.05 -16.74 9.09
#